data_AF-A0A7S0BYC4-F1
#
_entry.id   AF-A0A7S0BYC4-F1
#
_cell.length_a   1.000
_cell.length_b   1.000
_cell.length_c   1.000
_cell.angle_alpha   90.00
_cell.angle_beta   90.00
_cell.angle_gamma   90.00
#
_symmetry.space_group_name_H-M   'P 1'
#
loop_
_entity.id
_entity.type
_entity.pdbx_description
1 polymer ?
#
loop_
_entity_poly.entity_id
_entity_poly.type
_entity_poly.pdbx_seq_one_letter_code
_entity_poly.pdbx_strand_id
1 'polypeptide(L)'
;MLFYVFFVLLIIKEGVKTSEEWNSFEESTDQELEKLIKWHNEEKVDRSLVARVFRRYFLGRTNQDAKNQDKLVYLSLRHEFILERSSTPPFEVDGVNRVSEDFRFSRYLGMCFGRMVGHAVDLEVTVWSILAVCTTLFYFVVKASDYDEVTMAWIWCSIGYILILANMVFETYIRGIRMKLINIKGLERDAELKRSKGSKNIGNGSTQSTESSALLGENGFLPDWCGIDLEKEKSKKSFSKMITPLLFGETSPNLQQSMFIFHEHGTHFTKWMFQLTIFTTSLHVALFFKTYFPVIHGEYGEDNIEIVIAYILLSCLPVIILRANRISMVQVLVQIESVGDLRRPQIVQRVNLEEKTTSIVSAFIVLYKIQMLLNNLSMDNKVIEDVQSDKRAPSIAAVTNDKEIMDVYNLFDKERKGSIKVDFMKKMLLSFSKNTSDESEKLDQVFANLDTGSDGYVSQEEFISWYKLVMSTEMISDDSSQKRAEFLFKMFDEDDSGHITFGEFKTTIDKLDVGFTVDDIGSLVYELDENGDGQISEHEFVELIERYHIQ
;
A
#
# COMPACT_ATOMS: atom_id res chain seq x y z
N MET A 1 6.43 7.75 -28.62
CA MET A 1 6.34 6.43 -27.96
C MET A 1 7.53 6.17 -27.04
N LEU A 2 8.79 6.11 -27.52
CA LEU A 2 9.95 5.82 -26.65
C LEU A 2 10.06 6.75 -25.40
N PHE A 3 9.95 8.06 -25.57
CA PHE A 3 9.98 9.00 -24.43
C PHE A 3 8.80 8.81 -23.46
N TYR A 4 7.64 8.38 -23.96
CA TYR A 4 6.47 8.09 -23.13
C TYR A 4 6.73 6.90 -22.22
N VAL A 5 7.18 5.79 -22.82
CA VAL A 5 7.57 4.57 -22.08
C VAL A 5 8.65 4.90 -21.06
N PHE A 6 9.64 5.72 -21.42
CA PHE A 6 10.68 6.17 -20.49
C PHE A 6 10.11 6.90 -19.26
N PHE A 7 9.18 7.85 -19.45
CA PHE A 7 8.56 8.54 -18.32
C PHE A 7 7.66 7.64 -17.47
N VAL A 8 6.97 6.67 -18.08
CA VAL A 8 6.19 5.65 -17.36
C VAL A 8 7.10 4.77 -16.51
N LEU A 9 8.22 4.29 -17.05
CA LEU A 9 9.20 3.49 -16.29
C LEU A 9 9.79 4.26 -15.12
N LEU A 10 10.02 5.57 -15.28
CA LEU A 10 10.45 6.42 -14.17
C LEU A 10 9.39 6.52 -13.06
N ILE A 11 8.11 6.57 -13.41
CA ILE A 11 7.01 6.56 -12.43
C ILE A 11 6.97 5.23 -11.70
N ILE A 12 7.14 4.10 -12.40
CA ILE A 12 7.21 2.76 -11.79
C ILE A 12 8.34 2.72 -10.76
N LYS A 13 9.55 3.14 -11.16
CA LYS A 13 10.73 3.13 -10.29
C LYS A 13 10.51 3.93 -9.01
N GLU A 14 9.95 5.12 -9.11
CA GLU A 14 9.69 5.94 -7.92
C GLU A 14 8.47 5.48 -7.12
N GLY A 15 7.54 4.77 -7.77
CA GLY A 15 6.43 4.09 -7.13
C GLY A 15 6.88 3.05 -6.11
N VAL A 16 7.89 2.26 -6.45
CA VAL A 16 8.50 1.29 -5.53
C VAL A 16 9.01 2.00 -4.28
N LYS A 17 9.81 3.05 -4.47
CA LYS A 17 10.35 3.87 -3.37
C LYS A 17 9.25 4.50 -2.51
N THR A 18 8.18 4.99 -3.15
CA THR A 18 7.00 5.53 -2.45
C THR A 18 6.33 4.46 -1.59
N SER A 19 6.21 3.23 -2.11
CA SER A 19 5.62 2.12 -1.37
C SER A 19 6.47 1.74 -0.16
N GLU A 20 7.80 1.73 -0.30
CA GLU A 20 8.74 1.52 0.82
C GLU A 20 8.61 2.63 1.87
N GLU A 21 8.49 3.89 1.44
CA GLU A 21 8.26 5.03 2.34
C GLU A 21 6.94 4.85 3.13
N TRP A 22 5.85 4.43 2.49
CA TRP A 22 4.59 4.13 3.19
C TRP A 22 4.70 2.97 4.19
N ASN A 23 5.40 1.88 3.84
CA ASN A 23 5.69 0.81 4.80
C ASN A 23 6.42 1.36 6.03
N SER A 24 7.47 2.18 5.82
CA SER A 24 8.22 2.78 6.92
C SER A 24 7.38 3.74 7.79
N PHE A 25 6.32 4.33 7.22
CA PHE A 25 5.39 5.17 7.96
C PHE A 25 4.40 4.34 8.78
N GLU A 26 4.02 3.16 8.29
CA GLU A 26 3.12 2.25 9.01
C GLU A 26 3.78 1.66 10.26
N GLU A 27 5.09 1.39 10.20
CA GLU A 27 5.88 0.92 11.35
C GLU A 27 6.18 2.01 12.39
N SER A 28 5.65 3.22 12.23
CA SER A 28 5.92 4.32 13.14
C SER A 28 5.31 4.10 14.53
N THR A 29 6.06 4.48 15.55
CA THR A 29 5.61 4.36 16.95
C THR A 29 4.70 5.53 17.35
N ASP A 30 3.85 5.32 18.37
CA ASP A 30 3.01 6.38 18.94
C ASP A 30 3.83 7.62 19.38
N GLN A 31 5.06 7.41 19.88
CA GLN A 31 5.97 8.50 20.24
C GLN A 31 6.41 9.36 19.04
N GLU A 32 6.56 8.75 17.86
CA GLU A 32 6.87 9.48 16.63
C GLU A 32 5.67 10.29 16.16
N LEU A 33 4.46 9.73 16.27
CA LEU A 33 3.22 10.44 15.95
C LEU A 33 3.05 11.69 16.83
N GLU A 34 3.30 11.60 18.14
CA GLU A 34 3.22 12.76 19.04
C GLU A 34 4.21 13.87 18.65
N LYS A 35 5.46 13.50 18.33
CA LYS A 35 6.47 14.48 17.85
C LYS A 35 6.01 15.15 16.56
N LEU A 36 5.35 14.41 15.68
CA LEU A 36 4.89 14.89 14.39
C LEU A 36 3.72 15.86 14.52
N ILE A 37 2.76 15.54 15.38
CA ILE A 37 1.64 16.42 15.76
C ILE A 37 2.18 17.72 16.37
N LYS A 38 3.14 17.62 17.30
CA LYS A 38 3.76 18.80 17.91
C LYS A 38 4.45 19.68 16.87
N TRP A 39 5.25 19.07 15.98
CA TRP A 39 5.88 19.77 14.86
C TRP A 39 4.85 20.48 13.98
N HIS A 40 3.73 19.81 13.65
CA HIS A 40 2.66 20.40 12.84
C HIS A 40 2.03 21.64 13.50
N ASN A 41 1.76 21.56 14.80
CA ASN A 41 1.15 22.65 15.56
C ASN A 41 2.10 23.85 15.76
N GLU A 42 3.41 23.58 15.84
CA GLU A 42 4.46 24.61 15.89
C GLU A 42 4.69 25.27 14.51
N GLU A 43 4.49 24.52 13.42
CA GLU A 43 4.62 25.01 12.05
C GLU A 43 3.41 25.87 11.61
N LYS A 44 3.19 27.00 12.26
CA LYS A 44 2.23 28.02 11.79
C LYS A 44 2.77 28.71 10.55
N VAL A 45 2.54 28.10 9.38
CA VAL A 45 2.98 28.65 8.10
C VAL A 45 1.81 29.29 7.37
N ASP A 46 1.50 30.52 7.75
CA ASP A 46 0.59 31.37 6.98
C ASP A 46 1.34 31.95 5.77
N ARG A 47 1.54 31.10 4.75
CA ARG A 47 2.14 31.50 3.46
C ARG A 47 1.06 31.59 2.41
N SER A 48 1.08 32.69 1.65
CA SER A 48 0.23 32.84 0.46
C SER A 48 0.36 31.63 -0.47
N LEU A 49 -0.72 31.32 -1.19
CA LEU A 49 -0.74 30.19 -2.15
C LEU A 49 0.44 30.27 -3.13
N VAL A 50 0.74 31.47 -3.61
CA VAL A 50 1.88 31.73 -4.51
C VAL A 50 3.22 31.39 -3.86
N ALA A 51 3.45 31.78 -2.61
CA ALA A 51 4.70 31.47 -1.90
C ALA A 51 4.87 29.96 -1.65
N ARG A 52 3.76 29.23 -1.40
CA ARG A 52 3.77 27.77 -1.25
C ARG A 52 4.10 27.06 -2.56
N VAL A 53 3.50 27.50 -3.66
CA VAL A 53 3.75 26.94 -5.00
C VAL A 53 5.18 27.24 -5.46
N PHE A 54 5.61 28.49 -5.34
CA PHE A 54 6.96 28.92 -5.74
C PHE A 54 8.04 28.14 -4.99
N ARG A 55 7.90 27.98 -3.68
CA ARG A 55 8.85 27.21 -2.87
C ARG A 55 8.96 25.76 -3.36
N ARG A 56 7.84 25.12 -3.68
CA ARG A 56 7.82 23.72 -4.10
C ARG A 56 8.54 23.52 -5.43
N TYR A 57 8.35 24.44 -6.37
CA TYR A 57 8.92 24.32 -7.71
C TYR A 57 10.35 24.85 -7.82
N PHE A 58 10.75 25.83 -6.99
CA PHE A 58 11.99 26.58 -7.19
C PHE A 58 12.95 26.62 -6.00
N LEU A 59 12.48 26.51 -4.75
CA LEU A 59 13.37 26.58 -3.57
C LEU A 59 13.65 25.23 -2.92
N GLY A 60 12.94 24.17 -3.33
CA GLY A 60 12.94 22.89 -2.63
C GLY A 60 12.35 23.03 -1.21
N ARG A 61 12.02 21.90 -0.59
CA ARG A 61 11.83 21.82 0.86
C ARG A 61 13.10 21.22 1.45
N THR A 62 13.34 21.48 2.75
CA THR A 62 14.27 20.60 3.47
C THR A 62 13.72 19.17 3.35
N ASN A 63 14.60 18.19 3.16
CA ASN A 63 14.18 16.81 2.95
C ASN A 63 13.36 16.29 4.14
N GLN A 64 13.63 16.81 5.34
CA GLN A 64 12.96 16.42 6.59
C GLN A 64 11.53 16.98 6.70
N ASP A 65 11.31 18.27 6.41
CA ASP A 65 9.97 18.88 6.52
C ASP A 65 8.99 18.26 5.52
N ALA A 66 9.46 17.95 4.31
CA ALA A 66 8.66 17.25 3.31
C ALA A 66 8.26 15.85 3.80
N LYS A 67 9.22 15.09 4.33
CA LYS A 67 8.99 13.74 4.86
C LYS A 67 8.02 13.74 6.05
N ASN A 68 8.18 14.68 6.98
CA ASN A 68 7.26 14.85 8.11
C ASN A 68 5.83 15.13 7.63
N GLN A 69 5.67 16.06 6.67
CA GLN A 69 4.35 16.35 6.12
C GLN A 69 3.72 15.12 5.45
N ASP A 70 4.48 14.38 4.63
CA ASP A 70 3.95 13.21 3.93
C ASP A 70 3.61 12.07 4.90
N LYS A 71 4.40 11.87 5.95
CA LYS A 71 4.09 10.94 7.05
C LYS A 71 2.81 11.32 7.79
N LEU A 72 2.60 12.61 8.08
CA LEU A 72 1.39 13.09 8.77
C LEU A 72 0.14 12.89 7.93
N VAL A 73 0.24 13.21 6.63
CA VAL A 73 -0.83 12.96 5.64
C VAL A 73 -1.17 11.47 5.61
N TYR A 74 -0.16 10.61 5.53
CA TYR A 74 -0.34 9.16 5.50
C TYR A 74 -1.07 8.65 6.75
N LEU A 75 -0.60 8.99 7.94
CA LEU A 75 -1.17 8.54 9.21
C LEU A 75 -2.61 9.05 9.40
N SER A 76 -2.88 10.29 9.00
CA SER A 76 -4.24 10.84 9.08
C SER A 76 -5.20 10.17 8.10
N LEU A 77 -4.76 9.87 6.87
CA LEU A 77 -5.58 9.13 5.91
C LEU A 77 -5.82 7.69 6.36
N ARG A 78 -4.81 7.03 6.92
CA ARG A 78 -4.94 5.70 7.52
C ARG A 78 -5.98 5.69 8.62
N HIS A 79 -5.91 6.68 9.52
CA HIS A 79 -6.86 6.82 10.62
C HIS A 79 -8.30 6.96 10.12
N GLU A 80 -8.56 7.84 9.14
CA GLU A 80 -9.91 7.97 8.57
C GLU A 80 -10.33 6.73 7.77
N PHE A 81 -9.41 6.04 7.11
CA PHE A 81 -9.69 4.78 6.40
C PHE A 81 -10.11 3.65 7.33
N ILE A 82 -9.48 3.54 8.51
CA ILE A 82 -9.83 2.52 9.51
C ILE A 82 -11.13 2.88 10.23
N LEU A 83 -11.37 4.17 10.48
CA LEU A 83 -12.60 4.63 11.10
C LEU A 83 -13.81 4.39 10.22
N GLU A 84 -13.68 4.53 8.90
CA GLU A 84 -14.73 4.36 7.89
C GLU A 84 -16.04 5.05 8.26
N ARG A 85 -16.20 6.31 7.84
CA ARG A 85 -17.40 7.11 8.14
C ARG A 85 -18.42 7.05 7.01
N SER A 86 -19.70 7.11 7.38
CA SER A 86 -20.76 7.38 6.41
C SER A 86 -20.48 8.68 5.66
N SER A 87 -20.70 8.68 4.35
CA SER A 87 -20.60 9.88 3.50
C SER A 87 -21.79 10.83 3.66
N THR A 88 -22.81 10.43 4.42
CA THR A 88 -23.99 11.24 4.71
C THR A 88 -24.06 11.66 6.18
N PRO A 89 -24.54 12.88 6.49
CA PRO A 89 -24.83 13.28 7.87
C PRO A 89 -25.75 12.25 8.54
N PRO A 90 -25.49 11.83 9.79
CA PRO A 90 -24.59 12.45 10.77
C PRO A 90 -23.09 12.03 10.70
N PHE A 91 -22.62 11.39 9.63
CA PHE A 91 -21.22 10.95 9.46
C PHE A 91 -20.74 9.96 10.54
N GLU A 92 -21.66 9.08 10.94
CA GLU A 92 -21.40 8.02 11.89
C GLU A 92 -20.38 7.00 11.35
N VAL A 93 -19.68 6.35 12.28
CA VAL A 93 -18.76 5.24 11.95
C VAL A 93 -19.58 4.07 11.43
N ASP A 94 -19.24 3.60 10.24
CA ASP A 94 -19.83 2.42 9.63
C ASP A 94 -19.18 1.17 10.23
N GLY A 95 -19.93 0.47 11.10
CA GLY A 95 -19.46 -0.76 11.72
C GLY A 95 -19.37 -1.96 10.75
N VAL A 96 -20.03 -1.90 9.59
CA VAL A 96 -20.12 -3.03 8.65
C VAL A 96 -18.89 -3.11 7.75
N ASN A 97 -18.44 -1.97 7.21
CA ASN A 97 -17.30 -1.91 6.27
C ASN A 97 -15.96 -1.59 6.96
N ARG A 98 -15.94 -1.56 8.29
CA ARG A 98 -14.75 -1.26 9.08
C ARG A 98 -13.71 -2.36 8.95
N VAL A 99 -12.45 -1.96 8.76
CA VAL A 99 -11.29 -2.88 8.80
C VAL A 99 -10.68 -2.94 10.20
N SER A 100 -9.91 -4.01 10.44
CA SER A 100 -9.08 -4.14 11.64
C SER A 100 -8.12 -2.97 11.79
N GLU A 101 -7.78 -2.62 13.04
CA GLU A 101 -6.74 -1.61 13.33
C GLU A 101 -5.35 -2.05 12.86
N ASP A 102 -5.14 -3.35 12.73
CA ASP A 102 -3.89 -3.97 12.27
C ASP A 102 -3.75 -4.00 10.72
N PHE A 103 -4.78 -3.55 9.99
CA PHE A 103 -4.80 -3.56 8.52
C PHE A 103 -3.61 -2.80 7.93
N ARG A 104 -2.88 -3.43 7.00
CA ARG A 104 -1.74 -2.81 6.30
C ARG A 104 -2.18 -1.83 5.20
N PHE A 105 -2.38 -0.58 5.60
CA PHE A 105 -2.81 0.48 4.69
C PHE A 105 -1.76 0.80 3.60
N SER A 106 -0.48 0.64 3.91
CA SER A 106 0.64 0.83 2.97
C SER A 106 0.53 -0.14 1.79
N ARG A 107 0.26 -1.42 2.06
CA ARG A 107 0.05 -2.44 1.03
C ARG A 107 -1.16 -2.11 0.16
N TYR A 108 -2.27 -1.69 0.78
CA TYR A 108 -3.46 -1.25 0.06
C TYR A 108 -3.17 -0.07 -0.88
N LEU A 109 -2.46 0.97 -0.42
CA LEU A 109 -2.07 2.09 -1.26
C LEU A 109 -1.07 1.66 -2.35
N GLY A 110 -0.16 0.74 -2.07
CA GLY A 110 0.76 0.16 -3.05
C GLY A 110 0.04 -0.55 -4.20
N MET A 111 -0.99 -1.35 -3.91
CA MET A 111 -1.84 -1.96 -4.94
C MET A 111 -2.62 -0.90 -5.75
N CYS A 112 -3.16 0.12 -5.08
CA CYS A 112 -3.86 1.22 -5.75
C CYS A 112 -2.91 2.01 -6.66
N PHE A 113 -1.65 2.21 -6.23
CA PHE A 113 -0.61 2.81 -7.03
C PHE A 113 -0.31 1.99 -8.29
N GLY A 114 -0.13 0.67 -8.17
CA GLY A 114 0.07 -0.22 -9.31
C GLY A 114 -1.04 -0.08 -10.36
N ARG A 115 -2.30 -0.03 -9.93
CA ARG A 115 -3.45 0.20 -10.83
C ARG A 115 -3.42 1.59 -11.48
N MET A 116 -3.07 2.63 -10.73
CA MET A 116 -2.93 3.99 -11.27
C MET A 116 -1.84 4.06 -12.36
N VAL A 117 -0.73 3.35 -12.15
CA VAL A 117 0.32 3.25 -13.17
C VAL A 117 -0.14 2.43 -14.37
N GLY A 118 -0.89 1.35 -14.17
CA GLY A 118 -1.51 0.60 -15.25
C GLY A 118 -2.39 1.49 -16.14
N HIS A 119 -3.24 2.32 -15.54
CA HIS A 119 -4.00 3.34 -16.26
C HIS A 119 -3.08 4.34 -16.99
N ALA A 120 -1.93 4.72 -16.42
CA ALA A 120 -0.99 5.59 -17.12
C ALA A 120 -0.34 4.89 -18.34
N VAL A 121 -0.23 3.56 -18.36
CA VAL A 121 0.28 2.82 -19.53
C VAL A 121 -0.78 2.74 -20.62
N ASP A 122 -2.02 2.41 -20.24
CA ASP A 122 -3.15 2.21 -21.14
C ASP A 122 -3.77 3.55 -21.55
N LEU A 123 -3.18 4.18 -22.57
CA LEU A 123 -3.66 5.45 -23.12
C LEU A 123 -5.08 5.33 -23.68
N GLU A 124 -6.00 6.10 -23.13
CA GLU A 124 -7.37 6.15 -23.61
C GLU A 124 -7.47 6.76 -25.02
N VAL A 125 -8.42 6.28 -25.83
CA VAL A 125 -8.71 6.80 -27.18
C VAL A 125 -9.07 8.30 -27.15
N THR A 126 -9.66 8.76 -26.04
CA THR A 126 -10.03 10.16 -25.79
C THR A 126 -8.79 11.07 -25.75
N VAL A 127 -7.70 10.63 -25.11
CA VAL A 127 -6.42 11.35 -25.04
C VAL A 127 -5.86 11.55 -26.46
N TRP A 128 -5.86 10.49 -27.27
CA TRP A 128 -5.41 10.55 -28.65
C TRP A 128 -6.24 11.48 -29.52
N SER A 129 -7.56 11.48 -29.33
CA SER A 129 -8.48 12.31 -30.10
C SER A 129 -8.28 13.80 -29.84
N ILE A 130 -8.18 14.20 -28.56
CA ILE A 130 -7.94 15.60 -28.18
C ILE A 130 -6.56 16.05 -28.64
N LEU A 131 -5.55 15.19 -28.51
CA LEU A 131 -4.23 15.47 -29.03
C LEU A 131 -4.25 15.70 -30.55
N ALA A 132 -4.94 14.86 -31.31
CA ALA A 132 -5.07 15.02 -32.76
C ALA A 132 -5.68 16.39 -33.09
N VAL A 133 -6.71 16.81 -32.34
CA VAL A 133 -7.31 18.16 -32.49
C VAL A 133 -6.30 19.25 -32.15
N CYS A 134 -5.63 19.17 -30.99
CA CYS A 134 -4.65 20.18 -30.55
C CYS A 134 -3.45 20.30 -31.51
N THR A 135 -2.93 19.18 -32.01
CA THR A 135 -1.82 19.15 -32.96
C THR A 135 -2.23 19.65 -34.34
N THR A 136 -3.45 19.34 -34.78
CA THR A 136 -4.02 19.88 -36.01
C THR A 136 -4.22 21.39 -35.93
N LEU A 137 -4.77 21.89 -34.82
CA LEU A 137 -4.90 23.32 -34.56
C LEU A 137 -3.54 24.01 -34.52
N PHE A 138 -2.57 23.42 -33.83
CA PHE A 138 -1.20 23.92 -33.81
C PHE A 138 -0.60 23.99 -35.22
N TYR A 139 -0.75 22.94 -36.02
CA TYR A 139 -0.30 22.93 -37.42
C TYR A 139 -0.94 24.07 -38.24
N PHE A 140 -2.24 24.31 -38.08
CA PHE A 140 -2.91 25.42 -38.76
C PHE A 140 -2.40 26.79 -38.30
N VAL A 141 -2.15 26.98 -37.00
CA VAL A 141 -1.56 28.23 -36.48
C VAL A 141 -0.16 28.44 -37.07
N VAL A 142 0.67 27.40 -37.11
CA VAL A 142 2.02 27.47 -37.71
C VAL A 142 1.95 27.79 -39.19
N LYS A 143 1.04 27.16 -39.94
CA LYS A 143 0.90 27.42 -41.37
C LYS A 143 0.32 28.82 -41.67
N ALA A 144 -0.52 29.34 -40.79
CA ALA A 144 -1.12 30.67 -40.95
C ALA A 144 -0.19 31.81 -40.54
N SER A 145 0.86 31.50 -39.78
CA SER A 145 1.83 32.48 -39.33
C SER A 145 3.10 32.29 -40.15
N ASP A 146 3.55 33.30 -40.92
CA ASP A 146 4.81 33.26 -41.68
C ASP A 146 6.06 33.31 -40.76
N TYR A 147 6.08 32.50 -39.69
CA TYR A 147 7.21 32.40 -38.78
C TYR A 147 8.32 31.55 -39.39
N ASP A 148 9.56 32.01 -39.22
CA ASP A 148 10.76 31.24 -39.52
C ASP A 148 10.96 30.08 -38.53
N GLU A 149 11.72 29.07 -38.97
CA GLU A 149 11.93 27.84 -38.20
C GLU A 149 12.62 28.09 -36.85
N VAL A 150 13.47 29.12 -36.76
CA VAL A 150 14.17 29.53 -35.53
C VAL A 150 13.18 30.15 -34.54
N THR A 151 12.33 31.07 -34.98
CA THR A 151 11.24 31.61 -34.13
C THR A 151 10.33 30.50 -33.62
N MET A 152 9.99 29.52 -34.48
CA MET A 152 9.18 28.37 -34.08
C MET A 152 9.84 27.52 -32.99
N ALA A 153 11.16 27.36 -33.00
CA ALA A 153 11.90 26.66 -31.95
C ALA A 153 11.78 27.38 -30.58
N TRP A 154 11.88 28.72 -30.56
CA TRP A 154 11.70 29.52 -29.34
C TRP A 154 10.25 29.53 -28.83
N ILE A 155 9.26 29.54 -29.73
CA ILE A 155 7.85 29.37 -29.38
C ILE A 155 7.64 28.00 -28.73
N TRP A 156 8.22 26.93 -29.31
CA TRP A 156 8.13 25.59 -28.74
C TRP A 156 8.78 25.48 -27.36
N CYS A 157 9.94 26.12 -27.16
CA CYS A 157 10.58 26.23 -25.85
C CYS A 157 9.62 26.89 -24.84
N SER A 158 8.94 27.96 -25.23
CA SER A 158 7.96 28.67 -24.39
C SER A 158 6.76 27.79 -24.00
N ILE A 159 6.31 26.89 -24.88
CA ILE A 159 5.25 25.91 -24.58
C ILE A 159 5.64 25.00 -23.40
N GLY A 160 6.93 24.66 -23.25
CA GLY A 160 7.42 23.92 -22.10
C GLY A 160 7.08 24.60 -20.76
N TYR A 161 7.22 25.92 -20.69
CA TYR A 161 6.90 26.69 -19.49
C TYR A 161 5.38 26.84 -19.27
N ILE A 162 4.59 26.90 -20.33
CA ILE A 162 3.12 26.83 -20.23
C ILE A 162 2.68 25.48 -19.64
N LEU A 163 3.33 24.38 -20.04
CA LEU A 163 3.08 23.06 -19.46
C LEU A 163 3.41 23.02 -17.97
N ILE A 164 4.47 23.69 -17.50
CA ILE A 164 4.77 23.82 -16.06
C ILE A 164 3.59 24.49 -15.35
N LEU A 165 3.11 25.63 -15.87
CA LEU A 165 2.02 26.38 -15.24
C LEU A 165 0.72 25.57 -15.21
N ALA A 166 0.38 24.86 -16.28
CA ALA A 166 -0.77 23.97 -16.32
C ALA A 166 -0.66 22.85 -15.27
N ASN A 167 0.51 22.23 -15.12
CA ASN A 167 0.77 21.23 -14.09
C ASN A 167 0.71 21.80 -12.68
N MET A 168 1.21 23.01 -12.45
CA MET A 168 1.08 23.70 -11.14
C MET A 168 -0.38 23.90 -10.74
N VAL A 169 -1.22 24.32 -11.67
CA VAL A 169 -2.66 24.50 -11.43
C VAL A 169 -3.32 23.16 -11.10
N PHE A 170 -3.05 22.14 -11.91
CA PHE A 170 -3.59 20.80 -11.71
C PHE A 170 -3.15 20.19 -10.37
N GLU A 171 -1.86 20.29 -10.03
CA GLU A 171 -1.30 19.81 -8.76
C GLU A 171 -1.92 20.53 -7.56
N THR A 172 -2.07 21.86 -7.65
CA THR A 172 -2.68 22.66 -6.58
C THR A 172 -4.13 22.23 -6.36
N TYR A 173 -4.85 21.93 -7.45
CA TYR A 173 -6.21 21.42 -7.39
C TYR A 173 -6.30 20.06 -6.68
N ILE A 174 -5.54 19.04 -7.11
CA ILE A 174 -5.60 17.70 -6.49
C ILE A 174 -5.14 17.70 -5.02
N ARG A 175 -4.15 18.54 -4.67
CA ARG A 175 -3.71 18.69 -3.27
C ARG A 175 -4.75 19.42 -2.43
N GLY A 176 -5.51 20.34 -3.02
CA GLY A 176 -6.64 20.98 -2.35
C GLY A 176 -7.70 19.97 -1.93
N ILE A 177 -7.99 18.98 -2.79
CA ILE A 177 -8.88 17.86 -2.45
C ILE A 177 -8.28 17.03 -1.32
N ARG A 178 -7.00 16.63 -1.45
CA ARG A 178 -6.32 15.84 -0.41
C ARG A 178 -6.37 16.50 0.96
N MET A 179 -6.13 17.81 1.05
CA MET A 179 -6.16 18.51 2.34
C MET A 179 -7.54 18.47 3.01
N LYS A 180 -8.63 18.39 2.24
CA LYS A 180 -9.97 18.27 2.81
C LYS A 180 -10.23 16.90 3.41
N LEU A 181 -9.62 15.84 2.86
CA LEU A 181 -9.77 14.44 3.31
C LEU A 181 -9.02 14.14 4.62
N ILE A 182 -7.99 14.92 4.93
CA ILE A 182 -7.16 14.74 6.12
C ILE A 182 -7.91 15.23 7.36
N ASN A 183 -7.83 14.48 8.45
CA ASN A 183 -8.35 14.85 9.76
C ASN A 183 -7.25 14.77 10.83
N ILE A 184 -6.48 15.86 10.96
CA ILE A 184 -5.39 15.93 11.95
C ILE A 184 -5.97 16.02 13.36
N LYS A 185 -7.05 16.79 13.56
CA LYS A 185 -7.68 16.97 14.87
C LYS A 185 -8.24 15.66 15.45
N GLY A 186 -8.81 14.81 14.58
CA GLY A 186 -9.25 13.48 14.97
C GLY A 186 -8.09 12.60 15.44
N LEU A 187 -6.97 12.64 14.71
CA LEU A 187 -5.75 11.90 15.04
C LEU A 187 -5.12 12.38 16.37
N GLU A 188 -5.12 13.68 16.63
CA GLU A 188 -4.66 14.26 17.90
C GLU A 188 -5.48 13.76 19.09
N ARG A 189 -6.80 13.73 18.95
CA ARG A 189 -7.71 13.27 20.00
C ARG A 189 -7.53 11.78 20.32
N ASP A 190 -7.33 10.94 19.31
CA ASP A 190 -7.07 9.51 19.53
C ASP A 190 -5.75 9.29 20.30
N ALA A 191 -4.70 10.04 19.94
CA ALA A 191 -3.43 10.01 20.66
C ALA A 191 -3.59 10.45 22.13
N GLU A 192 -4.37 11.51 22.41
CA GLU A 192 -4.67 11.96 23.77
C GLU A 192 -5.46 10.90 24.58
N LEU A 193 -6.42 10.22 23.95
CA LEU A 193 -7.20 9.17 24.59
C LEU A 193 -6.32 7.97 24.96
N LYS A 194 -5.45 7.51 24.06
CA LYS A 194 -4.48 6.44 24.33
C LYS A 194 -3.55 6.79 25.48
N ARG A 195 -3.06 8.04 25.52
CA ARG A 195 -2.27 8.57 26.64
C ARG A 195 -3.03 8.54 27.97
N SER A 196 -4.32 8.90 27.95
CA SER A 196 -5.15 8.90 29.16
C SER A 196 -5.41 7.49 29.70
N LYS A 197 -5.56 6.49 28.81
CA LYS A 197 -5.74 5.07 29.15
C LYS A 197 -4.45 4.45 29.66
N GLY A 198 -3.31 4.72 29.02
CA GLY A 198 -1.99 4.25 29.48
C GLY A 198 -1.59 4.77 30.87
N SER A 199 -2.19 5.87 31.34
CA SER A 199 -1.98 6.40 32.69
C SER A 199 -2.93 5.80 33.75
N LYS A 200 -3.99 5.09 33.37
CA LYS A 200 -4.93 4.42 34.28
C LYS A 200 -4.74 2.91 34.20
N ASN A 201 -3.82 2.39 35.00
CA ASN A 201 -3.72 0.95 35.20
C ASN A 201 -4.82 0.46 36.17
N ILE A 202 -5.37 -0.73 35.87
CA ILE A 202 -6.27 -1.60 36.65
C ILE A 202 -7.79 -1.40 36.48
N GLY A 203 -8.45 -2.44 35.95
CA GLY A 203 -9.83 -2.80 36.33
C GLY A 203 -10.76 -3.23 35.20
N ASN A 204 -10.81 -4.55 34.95
CA ASN A 204 -11.90 -5.38 34.42
C ASN A 204 -12.94 -4.78 33.44
N GLY A 205 -13.11 -5.52 32.34
CA GLY A 205 -14.44 -5.92 31.87
C GLY A 205 -14.96 -5.20 30.62
N SER A 206 -14.91 -5.92 29.50
CA SER A 206 -15.85 -5.89 28.37
C SER A 206 -16.55 -4.55 28.08
N THR A 207 -16.09 -3.82 27.07
CA THR A 207 -16.97 -2.87 26.35
C THR A 207 -16.45 -2.61 24.94
N GLN A 208 -16.44 -3.65 24.10
CA GLN A 208 -16.08 -3.55 22.68
C GLN A 208 -17.17 -2.91 21.80
N SER A 209 -18.22 -2.33 22.38
CA SER A 209 -19.36 -1.77 21.62
C SER A 209 -19.70 -0.30 21.94
N THR A 210 -18.92 0.41 22.76
CA THR A 210 -19.19 1.83 23.11
C THR A 210 -18.06 2.80 22.76
N GLU A 211 -16.90 2.33 22.32
CA GLU A 211 -15.74 3.22 22.06
C GLU A 211 -15.90 4.07 20.81
N SER A 212 -16.55 3.57 19.76
CA SER A 212 -16.81 4.35 18.53
C SER A 212 -17.79 5.51 18.74
N SER A 213 -18.69 5.42 19.73
CA SER A 213 -19.65 6.49 20.03
C SER A 213 -19.02 7.65 20.84
N ALA A 214 -17.91 7.41 21.56
CA ALA A 214 -17.22 8.46 22.32
C ALA A 214 -16.36 9.39 21.43
N LEU A 215 -16.11 8.99 20.17
CA LEU A 215 -15.40 9.77 19.16
C LEU A 215 -16.26 10.82 18.45
N LEU A 216 -17.59 10.85 18.68
CA LEU A 216 -18.55 11.42 17.73
C LEU A 216 -19.50 12.50 18.30
N GLY A 217 -19.22 13.07 19.48
CA GLY A 217 -20.17 13.99 20.14
C GLY A 217 -20.05 15.49 19.83
N GLU A 218 -18.95 15.98 19.23
CA GLU A 218 -18.73 17.43 19.09
C GLU A 218 -18.30 17.82 17.67
N ASN A 219 -19.02 18.80 17.09
CA ASN A 219 -18.88 19.36 15.74
C ASN A 219 -17.48 19.96 15.38
N GLY A 220 -16.45 19.76 16.20
CA GLY A 220 -15.10 20.31 16.02
C GLY A 220 -14.03 19.34 15.47
N PHE A 221 -14.35 18.04 15.38
CA PHE A 221 -13.36 16.97 15.08
C PHE A 221 -13.62 16.19 13.79
N LEU A 222 -14.58 16.65 12.97
CA LEU A 222 -14.84 16.06 11.65
C LEU A 222 -13.83 16.60 10.62
N PRO A 223 -13.47 15.80 9.59
CA PRO A 223 -12.72 16.29 8.45
C PRO A 223 -13.39 17.49 7.76
N ASP A 224 -12.60 18.34 7.10
CA ASP A 224 -13.10 19.55 6.44
C ASP A 224 -14.15 19.26 5.35
N TRP A 225 -14.10 18.08 4.71
CA TRP A 225 -15.08 17.69 3.69
C TRP A 225 -16.49 17.47 4.26
N CYS A 226 -16.65 17.08 5.52
CA CYS A 226 -17.96 16.93 6.18
C CYS A 226 -18.72 18.26 6.32
N GLY A 227 -18.00 19.39 6.34
CA GLY A 227 -18.58 20.73 6.42
C GLY A 227 -19.00 21.32 5.07
N ILE A 228 -18.89 20.56 3.97
CA ILE A 228 -19.29 21.03 2.64
C ILE A 228 -20.82 21.07 2.56
N ASP A 229 -21.38 22.27 2.53
CA ASP A 229 -22.80 22.49 2.26
C ASP A 229 -23.08 22.25 0.76
N LEU A 230 -23.69 21.10 0.44
CA LEU A 230 -24.03 20.68 -0.92
C LEU A 230 -24.95 21.66 -1.63
N GLU A 231 -25.90 22.30 -0.94
CA GLU A 231 -26.83 23.26 -1.54
C GLU A 231 -26.12 24.58 -1.86
N LYS A 232 -25.25 25.04 -0.95
CA LYS A 232 -24.35 26.16 -1.22
C LYS A 232 -23.32 25.83 -2.30
N GLU A 233 -22.90 24.58 -2.42
CA GLU A 233 -21.99 24.15 -3.47
C GLU A 233 -22.69 24.12 -4.82
N LYS A 234 -23.88 23.51 -4.92
CA LYS A 234 -24.73 23.50 -6.13
C LYS A 234 -25.02 24.91 -6.64
N SER A 235 -25.22 25.88 -5.75
CA SER A 235 -25.50 27.28 -6.11
C SER A 235 -24.29 28.10 -6.56
N LYS A 236 -23.04 27.63 -6.37
CA LYS A 236 -21.84 28.31 -6.88
C LYS A 236 -21.75 28.21 -8.40
N LYS A 237 -21.79 29.35 -9.10
CA LYS A 237 -21.52 29.44 -10.54
C LYS A 237 -20.03 29.21 -10.82
N SER A 238 -19.67 27.98 -11.19
CA SER A 238 -18.34 27.61 -11.67
C SER A 238 -18.42 27.16 -13.13
N PHE A 239 -17.41 27.48 -13.93
CA PHE A 239 -17.32 27.07 -15.34
C PHE A 239 -17.47 25.56 -15.51
N SER A 240 -16.84 24.77 -14.63
CA SER A 240 -17.01 23.31 -14.62
C SER A 240 -18.48 22.94 -14.44
N LYS A 241 -19.17 23.52 -13.46
CA LYS A 241 -20.59 23.23 -13.16
C LYS A 241 -21.55 23.68 -14.26
N MET A 242 -21.18 24.68 -15.04
CA MET A 242 -21.96 25.11 -16.20
C MET A 242 -21.85 24.10 -17.35
N ILE A 243 -20.70 23.44 -17.49
CA ILE A 243 -20.39 22.55 -18.59
C ILE A 243 -20.67 21.08 -18.27
N THR A 244 -20.61 20.67 -17.00
CA THR A 244 -20.91 19.29 -16.59
C THR A 244 -22.27 18.81 -17.12
N PRO A 245 -23.37 19.57 -16.98
CA PRO A 245 -24.68 19.14 -17.51
C PRO A 245 -24.71 19.04 -19.03
N LEU A 246 -23.93 19.87 -19.72
CA LEU A 246 -23.84 19.88 -21.18
C LEU A 246 -23.07 18.67 -21.72
N LEU A 247 -21.98 18.27 -21.03
CA LEU A 247 -21.12 17.18 -21.47
C LEU A 247 -21.61 15.81 -21.01
N PHE A 248 -22.19 15.74 -19.81
CA PHE A 248 -22.46 14.47 -19.12
C PHE A 248 -23.90 14.32 -18.61
N GLY A 249 -24.75 15.34 -18.75
CA GLY A 249 -26.12 15.35 -18.22
C GLY A 249 -26.21 15.74 -16.75
N GLU A 250 -27.44 15.76 -16.22
CA GLU A 250 -27.69 16.09 -14.82
C GLU A 250 -27.19 14.96 -13.90
N THR A 251 -26.38 15.32 -12.90
CA THR A 251 -25.81 14.40 -11.91
C THR A 251 -26.11 14.87 -10.49
N SER A 252 -26.31 13.92 -9.56
CA SER A 252 -26.52 14.16 -8.14
C SER A 252 -25.33 13.61 -7.33
N PRO A 253 -24.18 14.31 -7.31
CA PRO A 253 -22.97 13.76 -6.70
C PRO A 253 -23.09 13.64 -5.18
N ASN A 254 -22.42 12.63 -4.65
CA ASN A 254 -22.18 12.53 -3.21
C ASN A 254 -21.16 13.59 -2.73
N LEU A 255 -20.96 13.70 -1.42
CA LEU A 255 -20.13 14.74 -0.80
C LEU A 255 -18.67 14.66 -1.25
N GLN A 256 -18.16 13.45 -1.47
CA GLN A 256 -16.78 13.26 -1.91
C GLN A 256 -16.60 13.59 -3.40
N GLN A 257 -17.53 13.15 -4.25
CA GLN A 257 -17.56 13.45 -5.69
C GLN A 257 -17.73 14.96 -5.92
N SER A 258 -18.48 15.67 -5.07
CA SER A 258 -18.69 17.11 -5.23
C SER A 258 -17.38 17.92 -5.19
N MET A 259 -16.36 17.38 -4.51
CA MET A 259 -15.02 17.98 -4.44
C MET A 259 -14.27 17.97 -5.77
N PHE A 260 -14.63 17.08 -6.70
CA PHE A 260 -13.98 16.98 -7.99
C PHE A 260 -14.65 17.87 -9.05
N ILE A 261 -13.83 18.41 -9.96
CA ILE A 261 -14.27 18.98 -11.25
C ILE A 261 -15.01 17.88 -12.01
N PHE A 262 -16.18 18.20 -12.57
CA PHE A 262 -17.10 17.22 -13.20
C PHE A 262 -17.69 16.16 -12.27
N HIS A 263 -17.58 16.36 -10.95
CA HIS A 263 -18.33 15.59 -9.97
C HIS A 263 -18.10 14.07 -10.06
N GLU A 264 -19.12 13.29 -10.43
CA GLU A 264 -19.05 11.84 -10.57
C GLU A 264 -17.96 11.38 -11.57
N HIS A 265 -17.73 12.16 -12.63
CA HIS A 265 -16.69 11.88 -13.63
C HIS A 265 -15.32 12.46 -13.27
N GLY A 266 -15.21 13.07 -12.09
CA GLY A 266 -14.02 13.81 -11.70
C GLY A 266 -12.78 12.96 -11.49
N THR A 267 -12.94 11.72 -11.02
CA THR A 267 -11.84 10.75 -10.88
C THR A 267 -11.32 10.28 -12.23
N HIS A 268 -12.20 10.13 -13.23
CA HIS A 268 -11.80 9.87 -14.60
C HIS A 268 -11.04 11.07 -15.18
N PHE A 269 -11.55 12.29 -14.94
CA PHE A 269 -10.89 13.51 -15.39
C PHE A 269 -9.49 13.69 -14.78
N THR A 270 -9.28 13.38 -13.50
CA THR A 270 -7.96 13.47 -12.87
C THR A 270 -6.96 12.50 -13.48
N LYS A 271 -7.37 11.26 -13.80
CA LYS A 271 -6.53 10.29 -14.51
C LYS A 271 -6.22 10.73 -15.93
N TRP A 272 -7.23 11.20 -16.65
CA TRP A 272 -7.09 11.71 -18.00
C TRP A 272 -6.11 12.89 -18.06
N MET A 273 -6.26 13.86 -17.16
CA MET A 273 -5.33 14.98 -17.02
C MET A 273 -3.91 14.50 -16.71
N PHE A 274 -3.76 13.51 -15.82
CA PHE A 274 -2.46 12.93 -15.50
C PHE A 274 -1.81 12.28 -16.74
N GLN A 275 -2.52 11.44 -17.49
CA GLN A 275 -2.05 10.86 -18.75
C GLN A 275 -1.64 11.96 -19.76
N LEU A 276 -2.47 13.00 -19.91
CA LEU A 276 -2.21 14.12 -20.80
C LEU A 276 -0.89 14.83 -20.43
N THR A 277 -0.57 14.98 -19.14
CA THR A 277 0.68 15.62 -18.70
C THR A 277 1.92 14.78 -19.03
N ILE A 278 1.86 13.45 -18.89
CA ILE A 278 2.95 12.55 -19.29
C ILE A 278 3.12 12.61 -20.81
N PHE A 279 2.01 12.52 -21.53
CA PHE A 279 2.02 12.51 -22.98
C PHE A 279 2.57 13.81 -23.56
N THR A 280 2.04 14.96 -23.13
CA THR A 280 2.49 16.28 -23.61
C THR A 280 3.95 16.55 -23.28
N THR A 281 4.45 16.12 -22.12
CA THR A 281 5.89 16.21 -21.81
C THR A 281 6.72 15.32 -22.72
N SER A 282 6.25 14.09 -22.99
CA SER A 282 6.91 13.16 -23.91
C SER A 282 6.98 13.71 -25.32
N LEU A 283 5.90 14.34 -25.78
CA LEU A 283 5.82 15.00 -27.08
C LEU A 283 6.76 16.21 -27.14
N HIS A 284 6.81 17.02 -26.07
CA HIS A 284 7.71 18.17 -25.97
C HIS A 284 9.18 17.75 -26.14
N VAL A 285 9.61 16.70 -25.42
CA VAL A 285 10.97 16.15 -25.53
C VAL A 285 11.22 15.56 -26.92
N ALA A 286 10.25 14.82 -27.48
CA ALA A 286 10.41 14.22 -28.80
C ALA A 286 10.60 15.27 -29.91
N LEU A 287 9.80 16.34 -29.90
CA LEU A 287 9.90 17.41 -30.89
C LEU A 287 11.13 18.29 -30.67
N PHE A 288 11.57 18.49 -29.43
CA PHE A 288 12.83 19.15 -29.13
C PHE A 288 13.99 18.44 -29.84
N PHE A 289 14.18 17.13 -29.62
CA PHE A 289 15.30 16.40 -30.21
C PHE A 289 15.17 16.20 -31.72
N LYS A 290 13.96 15.92 -32.22
CA LYS A 290 13.75 15.55 -33.62
C LYS A 290 13.67 16.75 -34.56
N THR A 291 13.09 17.86 -34.11
CA THR A 291 12.71 18.97 -35.00
C THR A 291 13.47 20.24 -34.66
N TYR A 292 13.41 20.71 -33.42
CA TYR A 292 13.85 22.08 -33.11
C TYR A 292 15.33 22.19 -32.73
N PHE A 293 15.92 21.17 -32.11
CA PHE A 293 17.35 21.16 -31.79
C PHE A 293 18.24 21.21 -33.06
N PRO A 294 17.99 20.41 -34.11
CA PRO A 294 18.76 20.48 -35.35
C PRO A 294 18.70 21.85 -36.04
N VAL A 295 17.55 22.53 -35.99
CA VAL A 295 17.37 23.87 -36.57
C VAL A 295 18.25 24.89 -35.86
N ILE A 296 18.19 24.94 -34.52
CA ILE A 296 19.01 25.88 -33.73
C ILE A 296 20.50 25.57 -33.85
N HIS A 297 20.88 24.29 -33.86
CA HIS A 297 22.26 23.89 -34.06
C HIS A 297 22.75 24.22 -35.48
N GLY A 298 21.91 24.05 -36.51
CA GLY A 298 22.25 24.39 -37.89
C GLY A 298 22.49 25.89 -38.09
N GLU A 299 21.66 26.74 -37.46
CA GLU A 299 21.77 28.20 -37.59
C GLU A 299 22.92 28.79 -36.76
N TYR A 300 23.11 28.33 -35.52
CA TYR A 300 24.02 28.98 -34.57
C TYR A 300 25.23 28.12 -34.15
N GLY A 301 25.34 26.87 -34.61
CA GLY A 301 26.32 25.90 -34.11
C GLY A 301 27.78 26.28 -34.37
N GLU A 302 28.08 26.93 -35.50
CA GLU A 302 29.44 27.33 -35.86
C GLU A 302 29.81 28.71 -35.31
N ASP A 303 28.88 29.67 -35.38
CA ASP A 303 29.16 31.07 -35.07
C ASP A 303 28.83 31.47 -33.62
N ASN A 304 27.85 30.82 -32.98
CA ASN A 304 27.31 31.24 -31.67
C ASN A 304 26.88 30.05 -30.79
N ILE A 305 27.85 29.21 -30.40
CA ILE A 305 27.59 28.03 -29.55
C ILE A 305 26.91 28.36 -28.21
N GLU A 306 27.10 29.57 -27.69
CA GLU A 306 26.44 30.05 -26.47
C GLU A 306 24.91 30.05 -26.58
N ILE A 307 24.38 30.41 -27.76
CA ILE A 307 22.93 30.41 -28.02
C ILE A 307 22.40 28.97 -28.03
N VAL A 308 23.14 28.03 -28.62
CA VAL A 308 22.78 26.61 -28.64
C VAL A 308 22.75 26.05 -27.22
N ILE A 309 23.76 26.34 -26.41
CA ILE A 309 23.80 25.93 -24.99
C ILE A 309 22.63 26.54 -24.21
N ALA A 310 22.37 27.84 -24.37
CA ALA A 310 21.25 28.51 -23.71
C ALA A 310 19.90 27.88 -24.10
N TYR A 311 19.69 27.57 -25.38
CA TYR A 311 18.48 26.92 -25.87
C TYR A 311 18.29 25.51 -25.28
N ILE A 312 19.36 24.71 -25.19
CA ILE A 312 19.30 23.39 -24.54
C ILE A 312 18.91 23.54 -23.07
N LEU A 313 19.53 24.47 -22.34
CA LEU A 313 19.26 24.68 -20.92
C LEU A 313 17.81 25.13 -20.68
N LEU A 314 17.32 26.10 -21.46
CA LEU A 314 15.95 26.60 -21.37
C LEU A 314 14.92 25.54 -21.76
N SER A 315 15.20 24.71 -22.78
CA SER A 315 14.27 23.65 -23.22
C SER A 315 14.26 22.44 -22.27
N CYS A 316 15.39 22.12 -21.65
CA CYS A 316 15.48 21.01 -20.68
C CYS A 316 14.87 21.36 -19.31
N LEU A 317 14.94 22.63 -18.90
CA LEU A 317 14.50 23.06 -17.57
C LEU A 317 13.03 22.70 -17.27
N PRO A 318 12.05 22.96 -18.16
CA PRO A 318 10.67 22.51 -17.97
C PRO A 318 10.53 21.02 -17.75
N VAL A 319 11.29 20.20 -18.48
CA VAL A 319 11.22 18.73 -18.39
C VAL A 319 11.73 18.25 -17.03
N ILE A 320 12.81 18.84 -16.53
CA ILE A 320 13.38 18.53 -15.20
C ILE A 320 12.40 18.91 -14.10
N ILE A 321 11.83 20.11 -14.16
CA ILE A 321 10.83 20.59 -13.19
C ILE A 321 9.59 19.70 -13.19
N LEU A 322 9.04 19.39 -14.37
CA LEU A 322 7.87 18.52 -14.50
C LEU A 322 8.14 17.10 -13.99
N ARG A 323 9.35 16.57 -14.24
CA ARG A 323 9.76 15.26 -13.71
C ARG A 323 9.75 15.22 -12.18
N ALA A 324 10.34 16.22 -11.52
CA ALA A 324 10.41 16.26 -10.06
C ALA A 324 9.02 16.27 -9.41
N ASN A 325 8.06 16.99 -10.00
CA ASN A 325 6.71 17.11 -9.43
C ASN A 325 5.81 15.90 -9.71
N ARG A 326 6.01 15.18 -10.84
CA ARG A 326 5.18 14.04 -11.24
C ARG A 326 5.08 12.94 -10.20
N ILE A 327 6.17 12.66 -9.51
CA ILE A 327 6.24 11.64 -8.45
C ILE A 327 5.20 11.93 -7.36
N SER A 328 5.23 13.16 -6.84
CA SER A 328 4.33 13.57 -5.79
C SER A 328 2.88 13.69 -6.28
N MET A 329 2.66 13.95 -7.57
CA MET A 329 1.30 13.94 -8.13
C MET A 329 0.67 12.55 -8.11
N VAL A 330 1.40 11.50 -8.46
CA VAL A 330 0.86 10.12 -8.42
C VAL A 330 0.50 9.72 -7.00
N GLN A 331 1.36 10.02 -6.04
CA GLN A 331 1.08 9.82 -4.62
C GLN A 331 -0.23 10.50 -4.19
N VAL A 332 -0.42 11.78 -4.55
CA VAL A 332 -1.63 12.53 -4.23
C VAL A 332 -2.86 11.93 -4.91
N LEU A 333 -2.75 11.55 -6.19
CA LEU A 333 -3.85 10.93 -6.95
C LEU A 333 -4.30 9.61 -6.33
N VAL A 334 -3.34 8.75 -5.96
CA VAL A 334 -3.62 7.49 -5.27
C VAL A 334 -4.34 7.77 -3.94
N GLN A 335 -3.83 8.69 -3.13
CA GLN A 335 -4.44 9.03 -1.83
C GLN A 335 -5.88 9.53 -1.94
N ILE A 336 -6.18 10.44 -2.88
CA ILE A 336 -7.54 11.00 -3.02
C ILE A 336 -8.54 9.99 -3.61
N GLU A 337 -8.07 9.00 -4.38
CA GLU A 337 -8.92 7.99 -5.03
C GLU A 337 -9.01 6.67 -4.25
N SER A 338 -8.46 6.60 -3.04
CA SER A 338 -8.38 5.33 -2.29
C SER A 338 -9.08 5.36 -0.92
N VAL A 339 -9.70 6.47 -0.53
CA VAL A 339 -10.33 6.68 0.80
C VAL A 339 -11.79 7.11 0.65
N GLY A 340 -12.62 6.88 1.66
CA GLY A 340 -14.04 7.24 1.68
C GLY A 340 -14.87 6.44 0.68
N ASP A 341 -15.83 7.08 0.01
CA ASP A 341 -16.66 6.44 -1.03
C ASP A 341 -15.85 5.93 -2.24
N LEU A 342 -14.60 6.38 -2.41
CA LEU A 342 -13.69 5.91 -3.46
C LEU A 342 -12.82 4.73 -3.02
N ARG A 343 -12.97 4.28 -1.77
CA ARG A 343 -12.37 3.05 -1.26
C ARG A 343 -12.78 1.88 -2.14
N ARG A 344 -11.85 0.95 -2.39
CA ARG A 344 -12.07 -0.20 -3.28
C ARG A 344 -12.21 -1.49 -2.47
N PRO A 345 -13.44 -2.00 -2.27
CA PRO A 345 -13.67 -3.18 -1.43
C PRO A 345 -12.86 -4.41 -1.90
N GLN A 346 -12.73 -4.59 -3.21
CA GLN A 346 -11.97 -5.69 -3.80
C GLN A 346 -10.48 -5.67 -3.41
N ILE A 347 -9.87 -4.48 -3.28
CA ILE A 347 -8.46 -4.38 -2.89
C ILE A 347 -8.34 -4.60 -1.38
N VAL A 348 -9.29 -4.11 -0.60
CA VAL A 348 -9.34 -4.38 0.85
C VAL A 348 -9.43 -5.88 1.12
N GLN A 349 -10.34 -6.57 0.44
CA GLN A 349 -10.48 -8.03 0.52
C GLN A 349 -9.19 -8.74 0.14
N ARG A 350 -8.54 -8.30 -0.94
CA ARG A 350 -7.25 -8.88 -1.36
C ARG A 350 -6.16 -8.69 -0.31
N VAL A 351 -6.04 -7.51 0.30
CA VAL A 351 -5.04 -7.27 1.36
C VAL A 351 -5.32 -8.15 2.58
N ASN A 352 -6.58 -8.27 2.99
CA ASN A 352 -6.97 -9.18 4.08
C ASN A 352 -6.64 -10.64 3.72
N LEU A 353 -6.90 -11.07 2.48
CA LEU A 353 -6.58 -12.40 2.01
C LEU A 353 -5.07 -12.67 2.02
N GLU A 354 -4.26 -11.70 1.56
CA GLU A 354 -2.78 -11.80 1.62
C GLU A 354 -2.28 -11.95 3.07
N GLU A 355 -2.82 -11.16 4.00
CA GLU A 355 -2.46 -11.25 5.43
C GLU A 355 -2.82 -12.62 6.00
N LYS A 356 -4.08 -13.04 5.83
CA LYS A 356 -4.54 -14.36 6.25
C LYS A 356 -3.69 -15.50 5.66
N THR A 357 -3.34 -15.40 4.37
CA THR A 357 -2.53 -16.40 3.67
C THR A 357 -1.09 -16.44 4.20
N THR A 358 -0.49 -15.26 4.44
CA THR A 358 0.86 -15.15 5.04
C THR A 358 0.91 -15.81 6.41
N SER A 359 -0.10 -15.55 7.23
CA SER A 359 -0.21 -16.16 8.55
C SER A 359 -0.35 -17.69 8.46
N ILE A 360 -1.21 -18.19 7.58
CA ILE A 360 -1.35 -19.64 7.35
C ILE A 360 -0.04 -20.29 6.90
N VAL A 361 0.64 -19.72 5.89
CA VAL A 361 1.89 -20.27 5.37
C VAL A 361 2.95 -20.31 6.47
N SER A 362 3.04 -19.24 7.26
CA SER A 362 3.93 -19.21 8.42
C SER A 362 3.60 -20.30 9.44
N ALA A 363 2.31 -20.51 9.77
CA ALA A 363 1.90 -21.60 10.65
C ALA A 363 2.28 -22.98 10.09
N PHE A 364 2.05 -23.23 8.80
CA PHE A 364 2.41 -24.49 8.17
C PHE A 364 3.92 -24.75 8.18
N ILE A 365 4.74 -23.73 7.98
CA ILE A 365 6.20 -23.87 8.02
C ILE A 365 6.67 -24.20 9.44
N VAL A 366 6.00 -23.66 10.45
CA VAL A 366 6.27 -24.02 11.85
C VAL A 366 5.86 -25.45 12.12
N LEU A 367 4.69 -25.88 11.65
CA LEU A 367 4.24 -27.27 11.73
C LEU A 367 5.24 -28.23 11.06
N TYR A 368 5.72 -27.89 9.87
CA TYR A 368 6.77 -28.64 9.18
C TYR A 368 8.05 -28.77 10.02
N LYS A 369 8.53 -27.66 10.60
CA LYS A 369 9.74 -27.68 11.43
C LYS A 369 9.55 -28.50 12.71
N ILE A 370 8.37 -28.44 13.34
CA ILE A 370 8.03 -29.31 14.48
C ILE A 370 8.07 -30.78 14.04
N GLN A 371 7.43 -31.14 12.92
CA GLN A 371 7.41 -32.52 12.45
C GLN A 371 8.82 -33.02 12.12
N MET A 372 9.65 -32.17 11.54
CA MET A 372 11.05 -32.47 11.26
C MET A 372 11.86 -32.69 12.56
N LEU A 373 11.63 -31.88 13.60
CA LEU A 373 12.18 -32.13 14.92
C LEU A 373 11.71 -33.47 15.50
N LEU A 374 10.42 -33.81 15.39
CA LEU A 374 9.88 -35.10 15.87
C LEU A 374 10.49 -36.29 15.14
N ASN A 375 10.73 -36.16 13.83
CA ASN A 375 11.41 -37.17 13.03
C ASN A 375 12.89 -37.29 13.43
N ASN A 376 13.59 -36.19 13.71
CA ASN A 376 14.99 -36.22 14.14
C ASN A 376 15.16 -36.66 15.61
N LEU A 377 14.17 -36.40 16.47
CA LEU A 377 14.08 -36.96 17.83
C LEU A 377 13.96 -38.49 17.81
N SER A 378 13.46 -39.08 16.72
CA SER A 378 13.50 -40.53 16.51
C SER A 378 14.88 -41.08 16.18
N MET A 379 15.86 -40.20 15.88
CA MET A 379 17.18 -40.57 15.35
C MET A 379 18.37 -40.36 16.30
N ASP A 380 18.28 -39.66 17.43
CA ASP A 380 19.29 -39.77 18.51
C ASP A 380 18.92 -38.95 19.77
N ASN A 381 18.87 -39.61 20.94
CA ASN A 381 18.61 -38.98 22.26
C ASN A 381 19.68 -37.96 22.72
N LYS A 382 20.80 -37.82 21.99
CA LYS A 382 21.88 -36.88 22.31
C LYS A 382 21.60 -35.42 21.97
N VAL A 383 20.67 -35.17 21.04
CA VAL A 383 20.44 -33.83 20.47
C VAL A 383 19.83 -32.87 21.49
N ILE A 384 18.94 -33.34 22.38
CA ILE A 384 18.34 -32.49 23.43
C ILE A 384 19.39 -32.07 24.46
N GLU A 385 20.32 -32.97 24.83
CA GLU A 385 21.40 -32.65 25.78
C GLU A 385 22.42 -31.65 25.20
N ASP A 386 22.69 -31.72 23.89
CA ASP A 386 23.57 -30.76 23.19
C ASP A 386 22.90 -29.39 23.01
N VAL A 387 21.60 -29.35 22.69
CA VAL A 387 20.79 -28.11 22.62
C VAL A 387 20.68 -27.42 23.98
N GLN A 388 20.62 -28.19 25.06
CA GLN A 388 20.55 -27.66 26.43
C GLN A 388 21.92 -27.23 26.99
N SER A 389 23.04 -27.76 26.46
CA SER A 389 24.39 -27.50 26.99
C SER A 389 25.20 -26.47 26.22
N ASP A 390 24.79 -26.09 25.00
CA ASP A 390 25.53 -25.11 24.21
C ASP A 390 25.30 -23.67 24.69
N LYS A 391 26.19 -23.21 25.57
CA LYS A 391 26.35 -21.80 25.97
C LYS A 391 26.92 -20.92 24.86
N ARG A 392 27.14 -21.44 23.65
CA ARG A 392 27.34 -20.62 22.46
C ARG A 392 25.99 -20.34 21.84
N ALA A 393 25.28 -19.38 22.42
CA ALA A 393 24.34 -18.60 21.64
C ALA A 393 25.15 -17.97 20.47
N PRO A 394 24.99 -18.40 19.19
CA PRO A 394 25.30 -17.48 18.12
C PRO A 394 24.42 -16.26 18.39
N SER A 395 24.98 -15.05 18.30
CA SER A 395 24.28 -13.81 18.65
C SER A 395 22.84 -13.82 18.13
N ILE A 396 21.88 -14.02 19.03
CA ILE A 396 20.45 -14.34 18.81
C ILE A 396 19.68 -13.17 18.12
N ALA A 397 20.39 -12.15 17.65
CA ALA A 397 19.84 -10.92 17.10
C ALA A 397 19.68 -10.92 15.57
N ALA A 398 20.08 -11.98 14.84
CA ALA A 398 20.33 -11.85 13.41
C ALA A 398 19.39 -12.59 12.43
N VAL A 399 18.51 -13.53 12.85
CA VAL A 399 17.91 -14.47 11.86
C VAL A 399 16.39 -14.71 11.96
N THR A 400 15.62 -14.00 12.78
CA THR A 400 14.15 -14.13 12.73
C THR A 400 13.47 -12.79 12.97
N ASN A 401 12.56 -12.43 12.07
CA ASN A 401 11.70 -11.27 12.20
C ASN A 401 10.74 -11.54 13.39
N ASP A 402 10.88 -10.80 14.49
CA ASP A 402 10.01 -10.99 15.68
C ASP A 402 8.52 -10.91 15.31
N LYS A 403 8.18 -10.18 14.23
CA LYS A 403 6.84 -10.11 13.68
C LYS A 403 6.29 -11.45 13.19
N GLU A 404 7.10 -12.29 12.54
CA GLU A 404 6.67 -13.62 12.07
C GLU A 404 6.27 -14.52 13.22
N ILE A 405 7.11 -14.53 14.25
CA ILE A 405 6.89 -15.31 15.46
C ILE A 405 5.58 -14.87 16.11
N MET A 406 5.34 -13.57 16.14
CA MET A 406 4.11 -12.98 16.66
C MET A 406 2.89 -13.29 15.80
N ASP A 407 3.01 -13.25 14.48
CA ASP A 407 1.91 -13.59 13.56
C ASP A 407 1.50 -15.05 13.71
N VAL A 408 2.47 -15.97 13.86
CA VAL A 408 2.20 -17.38 14.16
C VAL A 408 1.59 -17.54 15.54
N TYR A 409 2.16 -16.90 16.57
CA TYR A 409 1.61 -16.93 17.93
C TYR A 409 0.14 -16.49 17.95
N ASN A 410 -0.18 -15.39 17.26
CA ASN A 410 -1.54 -14.84 17.17
C ASN A 410 -2.53 -15.78 16.47
N LEU A 411 -2.09 -16.68 15.59
CA LEU A 411 -2.97 -17.69 14.99
C LEU A 411 -3.42 -18.73 16.01
N PHE A 412 -2.54 -19.09 16.94
CA PHE A 412 -2.85 -20.03 18.01
C PHE A 412 -3.57 -19.34 19.19
N ASP A 413 -3.27 -18.07 19.47
CA ASP A 413 -3.93 -17.23 20.50
C ASP A 413 -5.09 -16.40 19.92
N LYS A 414 -6.09 -17.08 19.33
CA LYS A 414 -7.24 -16.42 18.67
C LYS A 414 -8.03 -15.50 19.58
N GLU A 415 -8.10 -15.85 20.86
CA GLU A 415 -8.85 -15.08 21.86
C GLU A 415 -8.05 -13.90 22.42
N ARG A 416 -6.81 -13.68 21.95
CA ARG A 416 -5.87 -12.66 22.44
C ARG A 416 -5.76 -12.68 23.97
N LYS A 417 -5.71 -13.87 24.55
CA LYS A 417 -5.63 -14.07 26.00
C LYS A 417 -4.21 -13.86 26.52
N GLY A 418 -3.22 -13.79 25.63
CA GLY A 418 -1.81 -13.73 25.98
C GLY A 418 -1.25 -15.08 26.40
N SER A 419 -1.99 -16.18 26.14
CA SER A 419 -1.50 -17.53 26.35
C SER A 419 -2.21 -18.56 25.47
N ILE A 420 -1.45 -19.56 24.98
CA ILE A 420 -1.95 -20.64 24.14
C ILE A 420 -2.08 -21.92 24.96
N LYS A 421 -3.22 -22.60 24.92
CA LYS A 421 -3.38 -23.87 25.63
C LYS A 421 -2.58 -24.98 24.94
N VAL A 422 -1.73 -25.68 25.68
CA VAL A 422 -0.85 -26.75 25.16
C VAL A 422 -1.66 -27.86 24.45
N ASP A 423 -2.79 -28.27 25.03
CA ASP A 423 -3.68 -29.28 24.44
C ASP A 423 -4.21 -28.91 23.06
N PHE A 424 -4.42 -27.60 22.81
CA PHE A 424 -4.93 -27.12 21.54
C PHE A 424 -3.87 -27.24 20.45
N MET A 425 -2.64 -26.81 20.74
CA MET A 425 -1.51 -26.97 19.81
C MET A 425 -1.24 -28.44 19.51
N LYS A 426 -1.26 -29.32 20.52
CA LYS A 426 -1.10 -30.77 20.35
C LYS A 426 -2.15 -31.36 19.43
N LYS A 427 -3.43 -31.05 19.67
CA LYS A 427 -4.54 -31.52 18.82
C LYS A 427 -4.42 -31.03 17.38
N MET A 428 -4.00 -29.78 17.19
CA MET A 428 -3.78 -29.23 15.86
C MET A 428 -2.64 -29.96 15.14
N LEU A 429 -1.49 -30.15 15.80
CA LEU A 429 -0.36 -30.91 15.23
C LEU A 429 -0.74 -32.35 14.87
N LEU A 430 -1.46 -33.03 15.76
CA LEU A 430 -1.98 -34.38 15.53
C LEU A 430 -2.98 -34.44 14.37
N SER A 431 -3.74 -33.38 14.11
CA SER A 431 -4.68 -33.33 12.96
C SER A 431 -3.98 -33.29 11.60
N PHE A 432 -2.70 -32.95 11.58
CA PHE A 432 -1.84 -32.89 10.41
C PHE A 432 -0.86 -34.08 10.31
N SER A 433 -0.75 -34.89 11.37
CA SER A 433 0.07 -36.10 11.39
C SER A 433 -0.77 -37.36 11.21
N LYS A 434 -0.12 -38.51 10.99
CA LYS A 434 -0.81 -39.82 10.84
C LYS A 434 -1.41 -40.34 12.15
N ASN A 435 -1.48 -39.52 13.21
CA ASN A 435 -2.06 -39.85 14.51
C ASN A 435 -1.52 -41.17 15.10
N THR A 436 -0.21 -41.39 15.06
CA THR A 436 0.40 -42.58 15.67
C THR A 436 0.58 -42.39 17.18
N SER A 437 0.53 -43.49 17.95
CA SER A 437 0.74 -43.43 19.41
C SER A 437 2.14 -42.91 19.78
N ASP A 438 3.15 -43.22 18.97
CA ASP A 438 4.54 -42.76 19.16
C ASP A 438 4.70 -41.25 18.91
N GLU A 439 3.93 -40.65 18.00
CA GLU A 439 3.98 -39.21 17.75
C GLU A 439 3.39 -38.42 18.92
N SER A 440 2.32 -38.92 19.56
CA SER A 440 1.72 -38.27 20.73
C SER A 440 2.71 -38.18 21.90
N GLU A 441 3.47 -39.26 22.17
CA GLU A 441 4.45 -39.29 23.26
C GLU A 441 5.64 -38.35 22.99
N LYS A 442 6.11 -38.26 21.73
CA LYS A 442 7.16 -37.31 21.34
C LYS A 442 6.69 -35.86 21.41
N LEU A 443 5.44 -35.59 21.02
CA LEU A 443 4.82 -34.28 21.19
C LEU A 443 4.77 -33.89 22.67
N ASP A 444 4.43 -34.82 23.57
CA ASP A 444 4.45 -34.55 25.01
C ASP A 444 5.84 -34.11 25.50
N GLN A 445 6.92 -34.70 24.99
CA GLN A 445 8.29 -34.29 25.31
C GLN A 445 8.65 -32.90 24.76
N VAL A 446 8.25 -32.60 23.51
CA VAL A 446 8.48 -31.28 22.90
C VAL A 446 7.71 -30.19 23.66
N PHE A 447 6.45 -30.46 24.00
CA PHE A 447 5.61 -29.50 24.71
C PHE A 447 5.96 -29.35 26.19
N ALA A 448 6.52 -30.38 26.84
CA ALA A 448 7.06 -30.25 28.19
C ALA A 448 8.25 -29.28 28.27
N ASN A 449 9.01 -29.15 27.18
CA ASN A 449 10.09 -28.16 27.08
C ASN A 449 9.59 -26.77 26.68
N LEU A 450 8.41 -26.68 26.05
CA LEU A 450 7.77 -25.42 25.66
C LEU A 450 7.08 -24.76 26.86
N ASP A 451 6.33 -25.54 27.66
CA ASP A 451 5.65 -25.12 28.89
C ASP A 451 6.61 -25.20 30.08
N THR A 452 7.58 -24.28 30.13
CA THR A 452 8.59 -24.23 31.21
C THR A 452 7.93 -23.90 32.55
N GLY A 453 6.83 -23.15 32.53
CA GLY A 453 5.99 -22.86 33.69
C GLY A 453 5.19 -24.07 34.23
N SER A 454 5.00 -25.12 33.42
CA SER A 454 4.13 -26.27 33.70
C SER A 454 2.71 -25.87 34.12
N ASP A 455 2.20 -24.78 33.55
CA ASP A 455 0.87 -24.26 33.88
C ASP A 455 -0.21 -24.72 32.89
N GLY A 456 0.18 -25.51 31.87
CA GLY A 456 -0.69 -26.01 30.81
C GLY A 456 -0.96 -25.00 29.70
N TYR A 457 -0.31 -23.84 29.76
CA TYR A 457 -0.36 -22.77 28.79
C TYR A 457 1.05 -22.43 28.31
N VAL A 458 1.12 -21.80 27.13
CA VAL A 458 2.36 -21.29 26.56
C VAL A 458 2.21 -19.78 26.49
N SER A 459 3.01 -19.08 27.27
CA SER A 459 3.10 -17.62 27.22
C SER A 459 3.78 -17.15 25.93
N GLN A 460 3.60 -15.86 25.61
CA GLN A 460 4.23 -15.25 24.44
C GLN A 460 5.77 -15.38 24.50
N GLU A 461 6.38 -15.15 25.66
CA GLU A 461 7.84 -15.26 25.84
C GLU A 461 8.35 -16.70 25.70
N GLU A 462 7.61 -17.69 26.20
CA GLU A 462 7.93 -19.11 26.04
C GLU A 462 7.83 -19.53 24.58
N PHE A 463 6.76 -19.12 23.89
CA PHE A 463 6.57 -19.39 22.47
C PHE A 463 7.69 -18.77 21.64
N ILE A 464 8.07 -17.51 21.89
CA ILE A 464 9.14 -16.84 21.15
C ILE A 464 10.49 -17.52 21.39
N SER A 465 10.79 -17.84 22.65
CA SER A 465 12.08 -18.47 23.01
C SER A 465 12.22 -19.84 22.34
N TRP A 466 11.15 -20.63 22.38
CA TRP A 466 11.10 -21.92 21.71
C TRP A 466 11.13 -21.77 20.19
N TYR A 467 10.37 -20.85 19.61
CA TYR A 467 10.35 -20.61 18.17
C TYR A 467 11.74 -20.25 17.67
N LYS A 468 12.42 -19.33 18.35
CA LYS A 468 13.80 -18.94 18.04
C LYS A 468 14.74 -20.14 18.12
N LEU A 469 14.60 -21.00 19.14
CA LEU A 469 15.38 -22.23 19.27
C LEU A 469 15.15 -23.20 18.09
N VAL A 470 13.89 -23.44 17.73
CA VAL A 470 13.52 -24.32 16.61
C VAL A 470 13.99 -23.74 15.28
N MET A 471 13.90 -22.42 15.09
CA MET A 471 14.37 -21.75 13.86
C MET A 471 15.90 -21.64 13.77
N SER A 472 16.59 -21.45 14.90
CA SER A 472 18.06 -21.28 14.95
C SER A 472 18.83 -22.59 14.85
N THR A 473 18.14 -23.72 14.88
CA THR A 473 18.77 -25.03 14.77
C THR A 473 19.27 -25.22 13.33
N GLU A 474 20.50 -24.80 13.04
CA GLU A 474 21.23 -25.01 11.77
C GLU A 474 21.52 -26.50 11.46
N MET A 475 20.91 -27.46 12.15
CA MET A 475 21.26 -28.89 12.03
C MET A 475 20.70 -29.58 10.78
N ILE A 476 20.24 -28.85 9.77
CA ILE A 476 19.49 -29.44 8.65
C ILE A 476 20.09 -28.91 7.36
N SER A 477 21.09 -29.64 6.87
CA SER A 477 21.86 -29.35 5.65
C SER A 477 21.04 -29.42 4.34
N ASP A 478 19.70 -29.52 4.44
CA ASP A 478 18.80 -29.80 3.33
C ASP A 478 17.38 -29.21 3.55
N ASP A 479 17.28 -28.05 4.21
CA ASP A 479 16.02 -27.27 4.36
C ASP A 479 15.84 -26.30 3.17
N SER A 480 15.64 -26.84 1.97
CA SER A 480 15.30 -26.03 0.80
C SER A 480 13.81 -25.66 0.80
N SER A 481 13.47 -24.51 0.21
CA SER A 481 12.07 -24.10 -0.02
C SER A 481 11.27 -25.21 -0.72
N GLN A 482 11.92 -25.92 -1.65
CA GLN A 482 11.35 -27.06 -2.36
C GLN A 482 10.91 -28.19 -1.43
N LYS A 483 11.75 -28.60 -0.48
CA LYS A 483 11.41 -29.68 0.45
C LYS A 483 10.31 -29.31 1.44
N ARG A 484 10.28 -28.03 1.86
CA ARG A 484 9.18 -27.47 2.65
C ARG A 484 7.87 -27.57 1.87
N ALA A 485 7.90 -27.12 0.62
CA ALA A 485 6.74 -27.16 -0.26
C ALA A 485 6.30 -28.61 -0.54
N GLU A 486 7.21 -29.54 -0.85
CA GLU A 486 6.92 -30.97 -1.05
C GLU A 486 6.24 -31.61 0.16
N PHE A 487 6.74 -31.32 1.37
CA PHE A 487 6.15 -31.84 2.60
C PHE A 487 4.75 -31.28 2.82
N LEU A 488 4.61 -29.95 2.69
CA LEU A 488 3.33 -29.28 2.86
C LEU A 488 2.33 -29.71 1.79
N PHE A 489 2.77 -29.90 0.55
CA PHE A 489 1.96 -30.39 -0.55
C PHE A 489 1.33 -31.75 -0.22
N LYS A 490 2.13 -32.71 0.28
CA LYS A 490 1.64 -34.03 0.74
C LYS A 490 0.69 -33.96 1.93
N MET A 491 0.74 -32.87 2.70
CA MET A 491 -0.19 -32.66 3.80
C MET A 491 -1.55 -32.16 3.30
N PHE A 492 -1.56 -31.51 2.15
CA PHE A 492 -2.76 -31.02 1.48
C PHE A 492 -3.37 -32.06 0.54
N ASP A 493 -2.55 -32.79 -0.22
CA ASP A 493 -2.93 -33.87 -1.15
C ASP A 493 -3.24 -35.17 -0.37
N GLU A 494 -4.48 -35.30 0.11
CA GLU A 494 -4.88 -36.43 0.98
C GLU A 494 -5.00 -37.75 0.19
N ASP A 495 -5.25 -37.68 -1.12
CA ASP A 495 -5.43 -38.85 -1.98
C ASP A 495 -4.17 -39.23 -2.81
N ASP A 496 -3.06 -38.52 -2.60
CA ASP A 496 -1.79 -38.68 -3.34
C ASP A 496 -2.00 -38.60 -4.87
N SER A 497 -2.95 -37.78 -5.33
CA SER A 497 -3.25 -37.61 -6.75
C SER A 497 -2.19 -36.80 -7.51
N GLY A 498 -1.33 -36.07 -6.77
CA GLY A 498 -0.32 -35.16 -7.33
C GLY A 498 -0.86 -33.76 -7.64
N HIS A 499 -2.12 -33.47 -7.25
CA HIS A 499 -2.78 -32.19 -7.42
C HIS A 499 -3.66 -31.89 -6.21
N ILE A 500 -3.64 -30.66 -5.69
CA ILE A 500 -4.51 -30.28 -4.58
C ILE A 500 -5.82 -29.72 -5.14
N THR A 501 -6.92 -30.41 -4.86
CA THR A 501 -8.26 -29.93 -5.21
C THR A 501 -8.76 -28.85 -4.26
N PHE A 502 -9.74 -28.06 -4.69
CA PHE A 502 -10.43 -27.08 -3.82
C PHE A 502 -10.94 -27.71 -2.51
N GLY A 503 -11.46 -28.93 -2.57
CA GLY A 503 -12.01 -29.63 -1.41
C GLY A 503 -10.95 -30.00 -0.38
N GLU A 504 -9.80 -30.48 -0.85
CA GLU A 504 -8.64 -30.82 -0.02
C GLU A 504 -8.04 -29.57 0.61
N PHE A 505 -7.83 -28.52 -0.19
CA PHE A 505 -7.30 -27.24 0.29
C PHE A 505 -8.19 -26.65 1.38
N LYS A 506 -9.51 -26.65 1.18
CA LYS A 506 -10.48 -26.20 2.17
C LYS A 506 -10.42 -27.04 3.44
N THR A 507 -10.40 -28.37 3.30
CA THR A 507 -10.40 -29.28 4.45
C THR A 507 -9.17 -29.06 5.32
N THR A 508 -8.01 -28.87 4.71
CA THR A 508 -6.74 -28.65 5.41
C THR A 508 -6.67 -27.28 6.08
N ILE A 509 -7.18 -26.22 5.45
CA ILE A 509 -7.28 -24.89 6.08
C ILE A 509 -8.32 -24.85 7.21
N ASP A 510 -9.45 -25.53 7.05
CA ASP A 510 -10.50 -25.60 8.08
C ASP A 510 -9.98 -26.25 9.37
N LYS A 511 -9.00 -27.17 9.29
CA LYS A 511 -8.32 -27.75 10.48
C LYS A 511 -7.59 -26.69 11.33
N LEU A 512 -7.10 -25.60 10.72
CA LEU A 512 -6.49 -24.46 11.44
C LEU A 512 -7.55 -23.49 12.02
N ASP A 513 -8.79 -23.53 11.51
CA ASP A 513 -9.92 -22.70 11.95
C ASP A 513 -9.61 -21.18 11.88
N VAL A 514 -8.91 -20.77 10.82
CA VAL A 514 -8.34 -19.42 10.61
C VAL A 514 -9.31 -18.43 9.97
N GLY A 515 -10.60 -18.77 9.91
CA GLY A 515 -11.65 -17.88 9.43
C GLY A 515 -11.58 -17.57 7.93
N PHE A 516 -11.09 -18.51 7.11
CA PHE A 516 -11.21 -18.44 5.67
C PHE A 516 -12.65 -18.72 5.25
N THR A 517 -13.19 -17.85 4.39
CA THR A 517 -14.47 -18.12 3.74
C THR A 517 -14.27 -19.01 2.52
N VAL A 518 -15.36 -19.61 2.01
CA VAL A 518 -15.34 -20.35 0.74
C VAL A 518 -14.86 -19.45 -0.40
N ASP A 519 -15.23 -18.17 -0.38
CA ASP A 519 -14.80 -17.17 -1.36
C ASP A 519 -13.31 -16.81 -1.22
N ASP A 520 -12.78 -16.76 0.01
CA ASP A 520 -11.34 -16.55 0.26
C ASP A 520 -10.51 -17.68 -0.37
N ILE A 521 -10.93 -18.93 -0.13
CA ILE A 521 -10.27 -20.12 -0.69
C ILE A 521 -10.40 -20.14 -2.21
N GLY A 522 -11.58 -19.85 -2.75
CA GLY A 522 -11.81 -19.80 -4.19
C GLY A 522 -10.96 -18.73 -4.87
N SER A 523 -10.82 -17.57 -4.23
CA SER A 523 -9.97 -16.48 -4.71
C SER A 523 -8.49 -16.87 -4.71
N LEU A 524 -8.03 -17.57 -3.66
CA LEU A 524 -6.64 -18.02 -3.56
C LEU A 524 -6.33 -19.13 -4.57
N VAL A 525 -7.19 -20.13 -4.71
CA VAL A 525 -7.04 -21.20 -5.72
C VAL A 525 -7.00 -20.58 -7.12
N TYR A 526 -7.92 -19.67 -7.43
CA TYR A 526 -7.95 -18.97 -8.72
C TYR A 526 -6.70 -18.10 -8.97
N GLU A 527 -6.08 -17.54 -7.92
CA GLU A 527 -4.85 -16.75 -8.04
C GLU A 527 -3.62 -17.61 -8.35
N LEU A 528 -3.62 -18.88 -7.96
CA LEU A 528 -2.50 -19.81 -8.11
C LEU A 528 -2.62 -20.72 -9.32
N ASP A 529 -3.85 -21.05 -9.73
CA ASP A 529 -4.15 -21.90 -10.89
C ASP A 529 -3.83 -21.14 -12.19
N GLU A 530 -2.56 -21.24 -12.63
CA GLU A 530 -2.08 -20.56 -13.83
C GLU A 530 -2.57 -21.27 -15.11
N ASN A 531 -2.75 -22.58 -15.02
CA ASN A 531 -3.08 -23.43 -16.15
C ASN A 531 -4.61 -23.51 -16.40
N GLY A 532 -5.44 -23.08 -15.44
CA GLY A 532 -6.89 -23.01 -15.49
C GLY A 532 -7.60 -24.36 -15.36
N ASP A 533 -6.95 -25.37 -14.77
CA ASP A 533 -7.51 -26.72 -14.60
C ASP A 533 -8.37 -26.87 -13.32
N GLY A 534 -8.40 -25.84 -12.47
CA GLY A 534 -9.16 -25.81 -11.23
C GLY A 534 -8.52 -26.59 -10.07
N GLN A 535 -7.27 -27.02 -10.22
CA GLN A 535 -6.47 -27.73 -9.22
C GLN A 535 -5.14 -26.99 -9.02
N ILE A 536 -4.47 -27.23 -7.88
CA ILE A 536 -3.15 -26.65 -7.61
C ILE A 536 -2.10 -27.75 -7.79
N SER A 537 -1.24 -27.59 -8.78
CA SER A 537 -0.08 -28.45 -9.00
C SER A 537 1.03 -28.19 -7.96
N GLU A 538 1.96 -29.14 -7.82
CA GLU A 538 3.11 -28.99 -6.92
C GLU A 538 3.92 -27.71 -7.21
N HIS A 539 4.10 -27.36 -8.50
CA HIS A 539 4.81 -26.14 -8.90
C HIS A 539 4.09 -24.87 -8.43
N GLU A 540 2.78 -24.77 -8.63
CA GLU A 540 1.97 -23.62 -8.20
C GLU A 540 1.94 -23.50 -6.67
N PHE A 541 1.95 -24.64 -5.96
CA PHE A 541 2.04 -24.66 -4.50
C PHE A 541 3.41 -24.22 -3.98
N VAL A 542 4.50 -24.62 -4.63
CA VAL A 542 5.86 -24.12 -4.31
C VAL A 542 5.88 -22.60 -4.45
N GLU A 543 5.31 -22.05 -5.52
CA GLU A 543 5.25 -20.61 -5.73
C GLU A 543 4.42 -19.90 -4.65
N LEU A 544 3.30 -20.49 -4.20
CA LEU A 544 2.55 -19.97 -3.04
C LEU A 544 3.45 -19.89 -1.81
N ILE A 545 4.17 -20.97 -1.49
CA ILE A 545 5.05 -20.99 -0.33
C ILE A 545 6.16 -19.95 -0.50
N GLU A 546 6.81 -19.84 -1.65
CA GLU A 546 7.86 -18.83 -1.87
C GLU A 546 7.35 -17.39 -1.86
N ARG A 547 6.12 -17.15 -2.33
CA ARG A 547 5.51 -15.82 -2.38
C ARG A 547 5.09 -15.31 -1.01
N TYR A 548 4.61 -16.20 -0.14
CA TYR A 548 4.05 -15.85 1.17
C TYR A 548 4.92 -16.28 2.36
N HIS A 549 5.94 -17.10 2.15
CA HIS A 549 7.03 -17.31 3.09
C HIS A 549 8.04 -16.16 2.95
N ILE A 550 8.27 -15.45 4.04
CA ILE A 550 8.91 -14.14 4.03
C ILE A 550 10.38 -14.20 3.57
N GLN A 551 10.75 -13.18 2.78
CA GLN A 551 12.10 -12.68 2.47
C GLN A 551 12.65 -11.80 3.59
#